data_AF-A0A4U8W878-F1
#
_entry.id   AF-A0A4U8W878-F1
#
_cell.length_a   1.000
_cell.length_b   1.000
_cell.length_c   1.000
_cell.angle_alpha   90.00
_cell.angle_beta   90.00
_cell.angle_gamma   90.00
#
_symmetry.space_group_name_H-M   'P 1'
#
loop_
_entity.id
_entity.type
_entity.pdbx_description
1 polymer ?
#
loop_
_entity_poly.entity_id
_entity_poly.type
_entity_poly.pdbx_seq_one_letter_code
_entity_poly.pdbx_strand_id
1 'polypeptide(L)'
;MNRIILSPFIIILGLLSIILFYVFINSTFIDNQGGNMLGGTIALIGLGIIFMIIVIEQNILKARNFKTKDIWIIEILILCSVVIYFWYNGFSIG
;
A
#
# COMPACT_ATOMS: atom_id res chain seq x y z
N MET A 1 -22.70 10.76 -5.65
CA MET A 1 -21.70 10.24 -4.69
C MET A 1 -20.95 9.10 -5.34
N ASN A 2 -19.66 9.28 -5.65
CA ASN A 2 -18.83 8.17 -6.11
C ASN A 2 -18.63 7.21 -4.94
N ARG A 3 -19.30 6.04 -4.97
CA ARG A 3 -19.10 5.00 -3.97
C ARG A 3 -17.68 4.44 -4.14
N ILE A 4 -16.93 4.36 -3.05
CA ILE A 4 -15.65 3.62 -3.00
C ILE A 4 -16.01 2.13 -2.96
N ILE A 5 -15.42 1.35 -3.86
CA ILE A 5 -15.61 -0.10 -3.89
C ILE A 5 -14.58 -0.70 -2.95
N LEU A 6 -15.01 -1.45 -1.93
CA LEU A 6 -14.10 -2.07 -0.97
C LEU A 6 -13.50 -3.36 -1.56
N SER A 7 -12.17 -3.47 -1.48
CA SER A 7 -11.39 -4.61 -1.96
C SER A 7 -10.31 -4.98 -0.94
N PRO A 8 -9.81 -6.23 -0.94
CA PRO A 8 -8.66 -6.63 -0.14
C PRO A 8 -7.45 -5.70 -0.30
N PHE A 9 -7.12 -5.26 -1.52
CA PHE A 9 -6.03 -4.32 -1.75
C PHE A 9 -6.24 -2.99 -1.06
N ILE A 10 -7.44 -2.40 -1.14
CA ILE A 10 -7.73 -1.12 -0.48
C ILE A 10 -7.62 -1.23 1.03
N ILE A 11 -8.09 -2.35 1.61
CA ILE A 11 -8.01 -2.58 3.05
C ILE A 11 -6.54 -2.63 3.47
N ILE A 12 -5.73 -3.45 2.81
CA ILE A 12 -4.33 -3.65 3.20
C ILE A 12 -3.46 -2.44 2.88
N LEU A 13 -3.55 -1.89 1.67
CA LEU A 13 -2.80 -0.70 1.28
C LEU A 13 -3.25 0.53 2.07
N GLY A 14 -4.52 0.61 2.43
CA GLY A 14 -5.04 1.64 3.33
C GLY A 14 -4.40 1.57 4.71
N LEU A 15 -4.36 0.40 5.34
CA LEU A 15 -3.66 0.22 6.62
C LEU A 15 -2.16 0.52 6.51
N LEU A 16 -1.51 0.06 5.44
CA LEU A 16 -0.10 0.32 5.20
C LEU A 16 0.18 1.83 5.03
N SER A 17 -0.73 2.56 4.38
CA SER A 17 -0.61 4.02 4.22
C SER A 17 -0.67 4.76 5.55
N ILE A 18 -1.47 4.31 6.53
CA ILE A 18 -1.51 4.91 7.86
C ILE A 18 -0.16 4.72 8.57
N ILE A 19 0.42 3.52 8.47
CA ILE A 19 1.73 3.20 9.05
C ILE A 19 2.83 4.06 8.40
N LEU A 20 2.85 4.13 7.07
CA LEU A 20 3.84 4.93 6.34
C LEU A 20 3.69 6.43 6.62
N PHE A 21 2.47 6.92 6.80
CA PHE A 21 2.24 8.30 7.19
C PHE A 21 2.78 8.59 8.59
N TYR A 22 2.57 7.68 9.54
CA TYR A 22 3.18 7.79 10.86
C TYR A 22 4.72 7.80 10.80
N VAL A 23 5.32 6.88 10.03
CA VAL A 23 6.77 6.82 9.83
C VAL A 23 7.27 8.11 9.18
N PHE A 24 6.60 8.62 8.15
CA PHE A 24 6.94 9.88 7.50
C PHE A 24 6.96 11.03 8.51
N ILE A 25 5.89 11.19 9.31
CA ILE A 25 5.80 12.26 10.30
C ILE A 25 6.92 12.14 11.33
N ASN A 26 7.10 10.95 11.91
CA ASN A 26 8.09 10.73 12.95
C ASN A 26 9.51 10.94 12.43
N SER A 27 9.88 10.31 11.32
CA SER A 27 11.25 10.32 10.81
C SER A 27 11.64 11.61 10.06
N THR A 28 10.68 12.43 9.62
CA THR A 28 10.95 13.70 8.94
C THR A 28 10.89 14.91 9.86
N PHE A 29 9.99 14.92 10.85
CA PHE A 29 9.71 16.10 11.67
C PHE A 29 10.05 15.94 13.16
N ILE A 30 10.06 14.71 13.70
CA ILE A 30 10.29 14.48 15.14
C ILE A 30 11.73 14.01 15.37
N ASP A 31 12.11 12.91 14.76
CA ASP A 31 13.43 12.27 14.86
C ASP A 31 14.13 12.30 13.51
N ASN A 32 14.52 13.51 13.07
CA ASN A 32 15.08 13.77 11.76
C ASN A 32 16.63 13.67 11.71
N GLN A 33 17.24 13.01 12.68
CA GLN A 33 18.69 12.89 12.76
C GLN A 33 19.23 11.68 11.98
N GLY A 34 20.41 11.83 11.39
CA GLY A 34 21.10 10.75 10.67
C GLY A 34 20.29 10.19 9.51
N GLY A 35 20.21 8.85 9.40
CA GLY A 35 19.49 8.15 8.33
C GLY A 35 17.96 8.24 8.41
N ASN A 36 17.40 8.75 9.52
CA ASN A 36 15.95 8.79 9.71
C ASN A 36 15.25 9.73 8.72
N MET A 37 15.85 10.87 8.38
CA MET A 37 15.29 11.79 7.39
C MET A 37 15.16 11.15 6.00
N LEU A 38 16.11 10.27 5.63
CA LEU A 38 16.01 9.47 4.40
C LEU A 38 14.87 8.45 4.50
N GLY A 39 14.73 7.77 5.64
CA GLY A 39 13.61 6.86 5.90
C GLY A 39 12.25 7.55 5.78
N GLY A 40 12.11 8.77 6.31
CA GLY A 40 10.91 9.60 6.15
C GLY A 40 10.64 9.96 4.68
N THR A 41 11.67 10.35 3.93
CA THR A 41 11.56 10.65 2.49
C THR A 41 11.12 9.43 1.69
N ILE A 42 11.69 8.25 1.98
CA ILE A 42 11.30 6.98 1.35
C ILE A 42 9.85 6.64 1.69
N ALA A 43 9.42 6.84 2.94
CA ALA A 43 8.03 6.63 3.35
C ALA A 43 7.06 7.54 2.58
N LEU A 44 7.43 8.80 2.34
CA LEU A 44 6.62 9.73 1.54
C LEU A 44 6.51 9.29 0.07
N ILE A 45 7.61 8.84 -0.53
CA ILE A 45 7.59 8.29 -1.91
C ILE A 45 6.70 7.04 -1.96
N GLY A 46 6.83 6.15 -0.98
CA GLY A 46 5.98 4.96 -0.85
C GLY A 46 4.50 5.31 -0.73
N LEU A 47 4.15 6.34 0.05
CA LEU A 47 2.77 6.86 0.13
C LEU A 47 2.25 7.34 -1.22
N GLY A 48 3.07 8.08 -1.99
CA GLY A 48 2.72 8.52 -3.34
C GLY A 48 2.41 7.37 -4.28
N ILE A 49 3.23 6.31 -4.24
CA ILE A 49 3.03 5.09 -5.04
C ILE A 49 1.73 4.37 -4.63
N ILE A 50 1.49 4.19 -3.34
CA ILE A 50 0.27 3.54 -2.84
C ILE A 50 -0.97 4.32 -3.25
N PHE A 51 -0.95 5.64 -3.13
CA PHE A 51 -2.06 6.47 -3.54
C PHE A 51 -2.35 6.33 -5.04
N MET A 52 -1.30 6.30 -5.87
CA MET A 52 -1.43 6.06 -7.31
C MET A 52 -2.06 4.68 -7.60
N ILE A 53 -1.63 3.63 -6.91
CA ILE A 53 -2.18 2.27 -7.06
C ILE A 53 -3.67 2.26 -6.70
N ILE A 54 -4.06 2.82 -5.55
CA ILE A 54 -5.46 2.85 -5.09
C ILE A 54 -6.34 3.60 -6.09
N VAL A 55 -5.86 4.73 -6.65
CA VAL A 55 -6.62 5.50 -7.64
C VAL A 55 -6.82 4.69 -8.92
N ILE A 56 -5.77 4.03 -9.43
CA ILE A 56 -5.86 3.18 -10.63
C ILE A 56 -6.84 2.04 -10.39
N GLU A 57 -6.72 1.37 -9.24
CA GLU A 57 -7.59 0.27 -8.86
C GLU A 57 -9.06 0.70 -8.80
N GLN A 58 -9.37 1.81 -8.12
CA GLN A 58 -10.72 2.35 -8.06
C GLN A 58 -11.29 2.68 -9.43
N ASN A 59 -10.47 3.15 -10.36
CA ASN A 59 -10.90 3.40 -11.73
C ASN A 59 -11.21 2.10 -12.48
N ILE A 60 -10.38 1.07 -12.33
CA ILE A 60 -10.60 -0.26 -12.94
C ILE A 60 -11.88 -0.91 -12.40
N LEU A 61 -12.05 -0.92 -11.08
CA LEU A 61 -13.21 -1.53 -10.41
C LEU A 61 -14.52 -0.83 -10.77
N LYS A 62 -14.50 0.49 -11.01
CA LYS A 62 -15.69 1.25 -11.45
C LYS A 62 -15.97 1.12 -12.94
N ALA A 63 -14.93 1.01 -13.77
CA ALA A 63 -15.08 0.92 -15.22
C ALA A 63 -15.61 -0.44 -15.69
N ARG A 64 -15.40 -1.51 -14.90
CA ARG A 64 -15.74 -2.88 -15.27
C ARG A 64 -16.75 -3.45 -14.27
N ASN A 65 -17.84 -4.04 -14.77
CA ASN A 65 -18.80 -4.81 -13.96
C ASN A 65 -18.24 -6.19 -13.57
N PHE A 66 -17.09 -6.22 -12.91
CA PHE A 66 -16.54 -7.46 -12.38
C PHE A 66 -17.40 -7.98 -11.24
N LYS A 67 -17.47 -9.31 -11.10
CA LYS A 67 -18.06 -9.92 -9.92
C LYS A 67 -17.13 -9.67 -8.75
N THR A 68 -17.64 -9.01 -7.71
CA THR A 68 -16.87 -8.66 -6.51
C THR A 68 -16.17 -9.86 -5.88
N LYS A 69 -16.81 -11.03 -5.87
CA LYS A 69 -16.22 -12.28 -5.34
C LYS A 69 -14.96 -12.70 -6.08
N ASP A 70 -14.93 -12.56 -7.41
CA ASP A 70 -13.80 -13.02 -8.22
C ASP A 70 -12.57 -12.13 -8.00
N ILE A 71 -12.79 -10.81 -7.92
CA ILE A 71 -11.74 -9.84 -7.58
C ILE A 71 -11.12 -10.14 -6.21
N TRP A 72 -11.98 -10.38 -5.21
CA TRP A 72 -11.52 -10.65 -3.86
C TRP A 72 -10.63 -11.89 -3.79
N ILE A 73 -10.99 -12.96 -4.51
CA ILE A 73 -10.16 -14.18 -4.57
C ILE A 73 -8.81 -13.89 -5.22
N ILE A 74 -8.80 -13.18 -6.35
CA ILE A 74 -7.56 -12.86 -7.08
C ILE A 74 -6.64 -12.00 -6.23
N GLU A 75 -7.15 -10.96 -5.58
CA GLU A 75 -6.34 -10.07 -4.77
C GLU A 75 -5.77 -10.76 -3.53
N ILE A 76 -6.55 -11.61 -2.86
CA ILE A 76 -6.05 -12.41 -1.74
C ILE A 76 -4.91 -13.32 -2.18
N LEU A 77 -5.03 -13.97 -3.34
CA LEU A 77 -3.96 -14.82 -3.88
C LEU A 77 -2.69 -14.00 -4.14
N ILE A 78 -2.82 -12.81 -4.73
CA ILE A 78 -1.67 -11.91 -4.95
C ILE A 78 -1.03 -11.53 -3.61
N LEU A 79 -1.81 -11.10 -2.62
CA LEU A 79 -1.32 -10.74 -1.29
C LEU A 79 -0.57 -11.89 -0.61
N CYS A 80 -1.15 -13.10 -0.63
CA CYS A 80 -0.51 -14.28 -0.07
C CYS A 80 0.82 -14.59 -0.79
N SER A 81 0.86 -14.52 -2.12
CA SER A 81 2.09 -14.75 -2.87
C SER A 81 3.20 -13.74 -2.54
N VAL A 82 2.85 -12.47 -2.36
CA VAL A 82 3.80 -11.41 -1.95
C VAL A 82 4.36 -11.69 -0.56
N VAL A 83 3.50 -12.08 0.39
CA VAL A 83 3.93 -12.44 1.76
C VAL A 83 4.88 -13.65 1.73
N ILE A 84 4.53 -14.70 0.98
CA ILE A 84 5.38 -15.89 0.84
C ILE A 84 6.73 -15.53 0.22
N TYR A 85 6.74 -14.70 -0.82
CA TYR A 85 7.96 -14.25 -1.48
C TYR A 85 8.90 -13.53 -0.50
N PHE A 86 8.39 -12.58 0.28
CA PHE A 86 9.18 -11.86 1.27
C PHE A 86 9.60 -12.74 2.44
N TRP A 87 8.79 -13.72 2.83
CA TRP A 87 9.17 -14.67 3.87
C TRP A 87 10.36 -15.54 3.44
N TYR A 88 10.38 -15.99 2.18
CA TYR A 88 11.46 -16.83 1.67
C TYR A 88 12.74 -16.06 1.35
N ASN A 89 12.63 -14.89 0.70
CA ASN A 89 13.79 -14.10 0.26
C ASN A 89 14.28 -13.09 1.32
N GLY A 90 13.50 -12.89 2.38
CA GLY A 90 13.73 -11.82 3.34
C GLY A 90 13.44 -10.43 2.76
N PHE A 91 13.58 -9.42 3.62
CA PHE A 91 13.50 -8.02 3.24
C PHE A 91 14.90 -7.40 3.39
N SER A 92 15.69 -7.40 2.32
CA SER A 92 16.98 -6.72 2.30
C SER A 92 16.78 -5.31 1.73
N ILE A 93 16.74 -4.33 2.63
CA ILE A 93 17.08 -2.94 2.29
C ILE A 93 18.57 -2.87 2.59
N GLY A 94 19.37 -2.71 1.54
CA GLY A 94 20.84 -2.73 1.61
C GLY A 94 21.42 -1.80 2.66
#